data_AF-A0A4P0XKI9-F1
#
_entry.id   AF-A0A4P0XKI9-F1
#
_cell.length_a   1.000
_cell.length_b   1.000
_cell.length_c   1.000
_cell.angle_alpha   90.00
_cell.angle_beta   90.00
_cell.angle_gamma   90.00
#
_symmetry.space_group_name_H-M   'P 1'
#
loop_
_entity.id
_entity.type
_entity.pdbx_description
1 polymer ?
#
loop_
_entity_poly.entity_id
_entity_poly.type
_entity_poly.pdbx_seq_one_letter_code
_entity_poly.pdbx_strand_id
1 'polypeptide(L)'
;MEQLAPEAFILNFTNPAGIVTEAVSRYSTAKIIGLCNVPINMQHMIVGMLGAQESEVKLRFAGLNHMVWVHKVLQGREDVTGKVIDMLCDGRRCR
;
A
#
# COMPACT_ATOMS: atom_id res chain seq x y z
N MET A 1 -21.32 16.50 -0.46
CA MET A 1 -21.54 15.12 -0.93
C MET A 1 -22.82 14.54 -0.35
N GLU A 2 -22.98 14.59 0.97
CA GLU A 2 -24.19 14.10 1.68
C GLU A 2 -25.52 14.64 1.13
N GLN A 3 -25.58 15.92 0.72
CA GLN A 3 -26.81 16.51 0.16
C GLN A 3 -27.07 16.18 -1.32
N LEU A 4 -26.01 15.96 -2.11
CA LEU A 4 -26.11 15.93 -3.58
C LEU A 4 -25.86 14.53 -4.17
N ALA A 5 -25.07 13.71 -3.50
CA ALA A 5 -24.72 12.35 -3.90
C ALA A 5 -24.33 11.52 -2.66
N PRO A 6 -25.29 11.21 -1.77
CA PRO A 6 -25.04 10.53 -0.49
C PRO A 6 -24.40 9.14 -0.65
N GLU A 7 -24.62 8.47 -1.79
CA GLU A 7 -24.11 7.11 -2.02
C GLU A 7 -22.71 7.04 -2.60
N ALA A 8 -22.17 8.17 -3.09
CA ALA A 8 -20.92 8.18 -3.82
C ALA A 8 -19.69 8.23 -2.90
N PHE A 9 -18.60 7.62 -3.38
CA PHE A 9 -17.31 7.60 -2.69
C PHE A 9 -16.47 8.82 -3.02
N ILE A 10 -15.87 9.42 -1.99
CA ILE A 10 -14.78 10.37 -2.14
C ILE A 10 -13.49 9.57 -2.28
N LEU A 11 -12.77 9.76 -3.39
CA LEU A 11 -11.43 9.21 -3.58
C LEU A 11 -10.40 10.31 -3.31
N ASN A 12 -9.73 10.26 -2.16
CA ASN A 12 -8.81 11.30 -1.73
C ASN A 12 -7.35 10.96 -2.05
N PHE A 13 -6.71 11.82 -2.83
CA PHE A 13 -5.25 11.83 -3.06
C PHE A 13 -4.54 13.01 -2.39
N THR A 14 -5.30 13.97 -1.82
CA THR A 14 -4.73 15.18 -1.23
C THR A 14 -4.10 14.86 0.11
N ASN A 15 -2.88 15.37 0.30
CA ASN A 15 -2.12 15.18 1.53
C ASN A 15 -2.51 16.17 2.64
N PRO A 16 -2.38 15.77 3.91
CA PRO A 16 -1.93 14.46 4.40
C PRO A 16 -3.05 13.41 4.28
N ALA A 17 -2.89 12.42 3.40
CA ALA A 17 -4.02 11.62 2.94
C ALA A 17 -4.67 10.81 4.08
N GLY A 18 -3.85 10.28 5.00
CA GLY A 18 -4.36 9.59 6.19
C GLY A 18 -5.16 10.50 7.13
N ILE A 19 -4.69 11.72 7.38
CA ILE A 19 -5.35 12.66 8.29
C ILE A 19 -6.68 13.16 7.69
N VAL A 20 -6.68 13.47 6.39
CA VAL A 20 -7.91 13.89 5.68
C VAL A 20 -8.95 12.76 5.72
N THR A 21 -8.54 11.52 5.41
CA THR A 21 -9.45 10.37 5.46
C THR A 21 -9.99 10.13 6.86
N GLU A 22 -9.16 10.23 7.89
CA GLU A 22 -9.59 10.09 9.29
C GLU A 22 -10.60 11.17 9.70
N ALA A 23 -10.34 12.42 9.35
CA ALA A 23 -11.23 13.53 9.68
C ALA A 23 -12.61 13.38 9.03
N VAL A 24 -12.67 13.05 7.74
CA VAL A 24 -13.94 12.81 7.05
C VAL A 24 -14.64 11.59 7.62
N SER A 25 -13.93 10.49 7.89
CA SER A 25 -14.52 9.26 8.42
C SER A 25 -15.08 9.42 9.84
N ARG A 26 -14.52 10.32 10.67
CA ARG A 26 -14.98 10.54 12.05
C ARG A 26 -16.09 11.59 12.18
N TYR A 27 -16.05 12.62 11.34
CA TYR A 27 -16.85 13.84 11.53
C TYR A 27 -17.86 14.08 10.40
N SER A 28 -17.99 13.14 9.46
CA SER A 28 -19.01 13.16 8.40
C SER A 28 -19.58 11.75 8.18
N THR A 29 -20.73 11.68 7.52
CA THR A 29 -21.35 10.44 7.02
C THR A 29 -20.91 10.08 5.60
N ALA A 30 -20.09 10.91 4.96
CA ALA A 30 -19.61 10.66 3.61
C ALA A 30 -18.70 9.42 3.54
N LYS A 31 -18.87 8.62 2.48
CA LYS A 31 -18.00 7.48 2.18
C LYS A 31 -16.68 7.98 1.60
N ILE A 32 -15.54 7.63 2.18
CA ILE A 32 -14.22 8.08 1.73
C ILE A 32 -13.21 6.93 1.69
N ILE A 33 -12.34 6.96 0.67
CA ILE A 33 -11.16 6.11 0.54
C ILE A 33 -9.96 7.01 0.28
N GLY A 34 -8.94 6.92 1.15
CA GLY A 34 -7.65 7.58 0.96
C GLY A 34 -6.71 6.71 0.14
N LEU A 35 -6.00 7.31 -0.82
CA LEU A 35 -5.10 6.61 -1.73
C LEU A 35 -3.68 7.17 -1.64
N CYS A 36 -2.69 6.30 -1.83
CA CYS A 36 -1.27 6.63 -1.79
C CYS A 36 -0.49 5.69 -2.72
N ASN A 37 0.62 6.16 -3.29
CA ASN A 37 1.47 5.41 -4.20
C ASN A 37 2.57 4.58 -3.49
N VAL A 38 2.78 4.73 -2.19
CA VAL A 38 3.82 3.99 -1.46
C VAL A 38 3.68 2.46 -1.62
N PRO A 39 2.48 1.84 -1.47
CA PRO A 39 2.35 0.39 -1.60
C PRO A 39 2.71 -0.13 -3.00
N ILE A 40 2.30 0.57 -4.06
CA ILE A 40 2.60 0.14 -5.43
C ILE A 40 4.09 0.30 -5.75
N ASN A 41 4.75 1.34 -5.24
CA ASN A 41 6.20 1.50 -5.37
C ASN A 41 6.96 0.36 -4.65
N MET A 42 6.52 -0.04 -3.45
CA MET A 42 7.10 -1.17 -2.73
C MET A 42 6.90 -2.50 -3.47
N GLN A 43 5.74 -2.70 -4.10
CA GLN A 43 5.46 -3.85 -4.95
C GLN A 43 6.47 -3.94 -6.09
N HIS A 44 6.62 -2.89 -6.90
CA HIS A 44 7.54 -2.91 -8.03
C HIS A 44 9.01 -3.13 -7.59
N MET A 45 9.43 -2.47 -6.51
CA MET A 45 10.77 -2.64 -5.95
C MET A 45 11.04 -4.10 -5.54
N ILE A 46 10.14 -4.72 -4.78
CA ILE A 46 10.34 -6.10 -4.31
C ILE A 46 10.27 -7.11 -5.48
N VAL A 47 9.37 -6.89 -6.43
CA VAL A 47 9.28 -7.70 -7.66
C VAL A 47 10.60 -7.67 -8.44
N GLY A 48 11.15 -6.48 -8.68
CA GLY A 48 12.41 -6.34 -9.41
C GLY A 48 13.62 -6.85 -8.63
N MET A 49 13.64 -6.71 -7.29
CA MET A 49 14.66 -7.36 -6.45
C MET A 49 14.64 -8.88 -6.60
N LEU A 50 13.46 -9.49 -6.64
CA LEU A 50 13.27 -10.94 -6.80
C LEU A 50 13.48 -11.41 -8.24
N GLY A 51 13.58 -10.51 -9.22
CA GLY A 51 13.64 -10.85 -10.65
C GLY A 51 12.39 -11.62 -11.12
N ALA A 52 11.24 -11.34 -10.50
CA ALA A 52 9.98 -12.03 -10.74
C ALA A 52 9.04 -11.20 -11.63
N GLN A 53 7.94 -11.82 -12.09
CA GLN A 53 6.81 -11.09 -12.65
C GLN A 53 5.88 -10.59 -11.54
N GLU A 54 5.17 -9.48 -11.77
CA GLU A 54 4.25 -8.93 -10.77
C GLU A 54 3.14 -9.90 -10.35
N SER A 55 2.68 -10.75 -11.28
CA SER A 55 1.66 -11.76 -11.04
C SER A 55 2.11 -12.86 -10.06
N GLU A 56 3.42 -13.04 -9.90
CA GLU A 56 4.01 -14.08 -9.05
C GLU A 56 4.20 -13.61 -7.61
N VAL A 57 4.24 -12.30 -7.36
CA VAL A 57 4.54 -11.73 -6.05
C VAL A 57 3.32 -11.04 -5.45
N LYS A 58 2.91 -11.48 -4.27
CA LYS A 58 1.84 -10.83 -3.50
C LYS A 58 2.39 -10.29 -2.19
N LEU A 59 2.18 -8.99 -1.97
CA LEU A 59 2.55 -8.32 -0.74
C LEU A 59 1.34 -8.14 0.17
N ARG A 60 1.55 -8.30 1.47
CA ARG A 60 0.56 -7.90 2.49
C ARG A 60 1.05 -6.68 3.23
N PHE A 61 0.23 -5.64 3.18
CA PHE A 61 0.50 -4.34 3.79
C PHE A 61 -0.32 -4.17 5.07
N ALA A 62 0.28 -3.56 6.08
CA ALA A 62 -0.41 -3.11 7.28
C ALA A 62 0.23 -1.82 7.79
N GLY A 63 -0.59 -0.94 8.40
CA GLY A 63 -0.14 0.34 8.94
C GLY A 63 -1.04 1.49 8.53
N LEU A 64 -0.47 2.69 8.48
CA LEU A 64 -1.14 3.93 8.12
C LEU A 64 -0.52 4.55 6.86
N ASN A 65 -1.15 5.61 6.35
CA ASN A 65 -0.58 6.41 5.27
C ASN A 65 0.83 6.91 5.64
N HIS A 66 1.83 6.64 4.78
CA HIS A 66 3.26 6.93 5.03
C HIS A 66 3.87 6.28 6.30
N MET A 67 3.16 5.35 6.93
CA MET A 67 3.62 4.54 8.06
C MET A 67 3.15 3.10 7.83
N VAL A 68 3.52 2.54 6.68
CA VAL A 68 3.05 1.25 6.18
C VAL A 68 4.19 0.26 6.08
N TRP A 69 3.91 -1.00 6.40
CA TRP A 69 4.86 -2.11 6.36
C TRP A 69 4.38 -3.18 5.40
N VAL A 70 5.30 -3.74 4.64
CA VAL A 70 5.13 -5.05 4.03
C VAL A 70 5.47 -6.08 5.10
N HIS A 71 4.47 -6.74 5.67
CA HIS A 71 4.68 -7.73 6.73
C HIS A 71 4.68 -9.17 6.21
N LYS A 72 4.39 -9.36 4.91
CA LYS A 72 4.49 -10.65 4.22
C LYS A 72 4.76 -10.47 2.74
N VAL A 73 5.73 -11.22 2.21
CA VAL A 73 6.03 -11.35 0.77
C VAL A 73 5.78 -12.80 0.37
N LEU A 74 4.82 -13.02 -0.54
CA LEU A 74 4.54 -14.33 -1.09
C LEU A 74 5.01 -14.39 -2.56
N GLN A 75 5.83 -15.38 -2.91
CA GLN A 75 6.13 -15.71 -4.31
C GLN A 75 5.44 -17.03 -4.64
N GLY A 76 4.36 -16.98 -5.42
CA GLY A 76 3.44 -18.10 -5.59
C GLY A 76 2.79 -18.52 -4.27
N ARG A 77 3.15 -19.69 -3.74
CA ARG A 77 2.69 -20.21 -2.43
C ARG A 77 3.74 -20.10 -1.32
N GLU A 78 4.96 -19.71 -1.66
CA GLU A 78 6.08 -19.65 -0.73
C GLU A 78 6.15 -18.29 -0.04
N ASP A 79 6.43 -18.29 1.26
CA ASP A 79 6.72 -17.08 2.02
C ASP A 79 8.22 -16.77 1.94
N VAL A 80 8.55 -15.70 1.24
CA VAL A 80 9.94 -15.27 0.98
C VAL A 80 10.29 -13.99 1.75
N THR A 81 9.51 -13.65 2.79
CA THR A 81 9.69 -12.41 3.56
C THR A 81 11.12 -12.26 4.11
N GLY A 82 11.66 -13.33 4.72
CA GLY A 82 13.04 -13.33 5.25
C GLY A 82 14.09 -13.10 4.17
N LYS A 83 13.98 -13.81 3.04
CA LYS A 83 14.86 -13.63 1.88
C LYS A 83 14.87 -12.18 1.38
N VAL A 84 13.71 -11.53 1.30
CA VAL A 84 13.63 -10.12 0.87
C VAL A 84 14.29 -9.19 1.88
N ILE A 85 14.13 -9.44 3.18
CA ILE A 85 14.82 -8.67 4.23
C ILE A 85 16.34 -8.81 4.08
N ASP A 86 16.85 -10.04 3.90
CA ASP A 86 18.29 -10.28 3.70
C ASP A 86 18.81 -9.53 2.46
N MET A 87 18.07 -9.59 1.34
CA MET A 87 18.42 -8.87 0.11
C MET A 87 18.44 -7.34 0.29
N LEU A 88 17.55 -6.79 1.12
CA LEU A 88 17.55 -5.36 1.46
C LEU A 88 18.78 -4.99 2.30
N CYS A 89 19.12 -5.81 3.30
CA CYS A 89 20.31 -5.62 4.15
C CYS A 89 21.62 -5.70 3.36
N ASP A 90 21.68 -6.55 2.34
CA ASP A 90 22.84 -6.69 1.43
C ASP A 90 22.99 -5.51 0.44
N GLY A 91 22.10 -4.51 0.50
CA GLY A 91 22.11 -3.35 -0.41
C GLY A 91 21.76 -3.70 -1.85
N ARG A 92 21.09 -4.84 -2.07
CA ARG A 92 20.69 -5.30 -3.40
C ARG A 92 19.66 -4.32 -3.97
N ARG A 93 19.99 -3.69 -5.10
CA ARG A 93 19.10 -2.73 -5.77
C ARG A 93 18.22 -3.44 -6.79
N CYS A 94 17.04 -2.87 -7.01
CA CYS A 94 16.22 -3.19 -8.18
C CYS A 94 17.11 -3.03 -9.44
N ARG A 95 17.22 -4.07 -10.26
CA ARG A 95 17.84 -3.96 -11.60
C ARG A 95 16.80 -3.51 -12.60
#